data_AF-A0A9C8H9A3-F1
#
_entry.id   AF-A0A9C8H9A3-F1
#
_cell.length_a   1.000
_cell.length_b   1.000
_cell.length_c   1.000
_cell.angle_alpha   90.00
_cell.angle_beta   90.00
_cell.angle_gamma   90.00
#
_symmetry.space_group_name_H-M   'P 1'
#
loop_
_entity.id
_entity.type
_entity.pdbx_description
1 polymer ?
#
loop_
_entity_poly.entity_id
_entity_poly.type
_entity_poly.pdbx_seq_one_letter_code
_entity_poly.pdbx_strand_id
1 'polypeptide(L)'
;MPKQPAFPGLRDAMKKKVTRREQFLAEMDAVVPWCRLLALIAPHYPKAGPKGGRPPMPLEVMLRVYFLQNWYALSDPMAEETLYDSEAMRRLAGIELGDDRIPDATTILKFRHLLERHGLTEAIFADVNAQLADKGIT
;
A
#
# COMPACT_ATOMS: atom_id res chain seq x y z
N MET A 1 7.01 33.56 15.90
CA MET A 1 8.10 32.58 15.70
C MET A 1 7.59 31.52 14.74
N PRO A 2 8.19 31.30 13.56
CA PRO A 2 7.75 30.22 12.70
C PRO A 2 8.22 28.89 13.31
N LYS A 3 7.31 27.93 13.48
CA LYS A 3 7.64 26.57 13.89
C LYS A 3 8.43 25.93 12.74
N GLN A 4 9.67 25.52 13.02
CA GLN A 4 10.47 24.76 12.07
C GLN A 4 9.71 23.48 11.66
N PRO A 5 9.62 23.14 10.37
CA PRO A 5 9.13 21.83 9.97
C PRO A 5 10.12 20.77 10.46
N ALA A 6 9.61 19.72 11.10
CA ALA A 6 10.43 18.57 11.48
C ALA A 6 10.94 17.89 10.19
N PHE A 7 12.25 17.64 10.10
CA PHE A 7 12.84 16.95 8.96
C PHE A 7 12.24 15.54 8.81
N PRO A 8 11.79 15.13 7.60
CA PRO A 8 11.41 13.75 7.32
C PRO A 8 12.55 12.81 7.73
N GLY A 9 12.25 11.80 8.55
CA GLY A 9 13.23 10.81 9.02
C GLY A 9 13.97 11.12 10.33
N LEU A 10 13.82 12.33 10.92
CA LEU A 10 14.48 12.65 12.20
C LEU A 10 14.00 11.75 13.35
N ARG A 11 12.71 11.41 13.37
CA ARG A 11 12.13 10.53 14.40
C ARG A 11 12.61 9.08 14.26
N ASP A 12 12.76 8.60 13.02
CA ASP A 12 13.27 7.26 12.74
C ASP A 12 14.77 7.14 13.05
N ALA A 13 15.57 8.17 12.73
CA ALA A 13 16.99 8.22 13.10
C ALA A 13 17.22 8.19 14.63
N MET A 14 16.23 8.62 15.42
CA MET A 14 16.27 8.60 16.88
C MET A 14 15.69 7.31 17.50
N LYS A 15 15.03 6.43 16.72
CA LYS A 15 14.49 5.16 17.22
C LYS A 15 15.61 4.15 17.47
N LYS A 16 15.73 3.68 18.71
CA LYS A 16 16.73 2.69 19.14
C LYS A 16 16.34 1.22 18.86
N LYS A 17 15.08 0.95 18.51
CA LYS A 17 14.56 -0.41 18.34
C LYS A 17 13.60 -0.48 17.17
N VAL A 18 13.85 -1.42 16.26
CA VAL A 18 12.92 -1.79 15.18
C VAL A 18 11.85 -2.72 15.76
N THR A 19 10.59 -2.40 15.52
CA THR A 19 9.46 -3.22 15.96
C THR A 19 9.31 -4.47 15.09
N ARG A 20 8.67 -5.52 15.62
CA ARG A 20 8.35 -6.73 14.83
C ARG A 20 7.50 -6.41 13.59
N ARG A 21 6.62 -5.41 13.69
CA ARG A 21 5.82 -4.93 12.57
C ARG A 21 6.70 -4.33 11.47
N GLU A 22 7.60 -3.41 11.84
CA GLU A 22 8.52 -2.79 10.87
C GLU A 22 9.42 -3.82 10.19
N GLN A 23 9.92 -4.83 10.93
CA GLN A 23 10.69 -5.94 10.36
C GLN A 23 9.86 -6.74 9.35
N PHE A 24 8.67 -7.19 9.75
CA PHE A 24 7.78 -7.95 8.86
C PHE A 24 7.42 -7.17 7.60
N LEU A 25 7.05 -5.89 7.73
CA LEU A 25 6.70 -5.06 6.58
C LEU A 25 7.90 -4.88 5.64
N ALA A 26 9.11 -4.71 6.16
CA ALA A 26 10.33 -4.60 5.35
C ALA A 26 10.66 -5.90 4.62
N GLU A 27 10.52 -7.05 5.29
CA GLU A 27 10.68 -8.36 4.67
C GLU A 27 9.67 -8.57 3.54
N MET A 28 8.39 -8.27 3.81
CA MET A 28 7.33 -8.38 2.81
C MET A 28 7.55 -7.44 1.62
N ASP A 29 7.97 -6.19 1.87
CA ASP A 29 8.29 -5.23 0.82
C ASP A 29 9.40 -5.73 -0.12
N ALA A 30 10.39 -6.45 0.42
CA ALA A 30 11.50 -7.01 -0.34
C ALA A 30 11.12 -8.27 -1.14
N VAL A 31 10.13 -9.05 -0.68
CA VAL A 31 9.77 -10.32 -1.35
C VAL A 31 8.70 -10.16 -2.41
N VAL A 32 7.73 -9.25 -2.23
CA VAL A 32 6.59 -9.07 -3.14
C VAL A 32 7.06 -8.48 -4.49
N PRO A 33 6.59 -8.98 -5.65
CA PRO A 33 7.04 -8.52 -6.96
C PRO A 33 6.25 -7.28 -7.40
N TRP A 34 6.36 -6.17 -6.67
CA TRP A 34 5.54 -4.97 -6.86
C TRP A 34 5.43 -4.54 -8.33
N CYS A 35 6.55 -4.37 -9.04
CA CYS A 35 6.54 -3.90 -10.43
C CYS A 35 5.72 -4.81 -11.36
N ARG A 36 5.78 -6.13 -11.16
CA ARG A 36 5.03 -7.11 -11.95
C ARG A 36 3.53 -7.02 -11.66
N LEU A 37 3.16 -6.95 -10.38
CA LEU A 37 1.76 -6.81 -9.97
C LEU A 37 1.16 -5.47 -10.42
N LEU A 38 1.94 -4.40 -10.39
CA LEU A 38 1.53 -3.10 -10.93
C LEU A 38 1.26 -3.18 -12.43
N ALA A 39 2.15 -3.83 -13.19
CA ALA A 39 1.97 -4.01 -14.63
C ALA A 39 0.72 -4.83 -14.97
N LEU A 40 0.37 -5.81 -14.14
CA LEU A 40 -0.84 -6.62 -14.28
C LEU A 40 -2.12 -5.78 -14.09
N ILE A 41 -2.14 -4.85 -13.12
CA ILE A 41 -3.33 -4.07 -12.77
C ILE A 41 -3.46 -2.79 -13.61
N ALA A 42 -2.34 -2.20 -14.03
CA ALA A 42 -2.28 -0.91 -14.72
C ALA A 42 -3.24 -0.76 -15.93
N PRO A 43 -3.49 -1.79 -16.77
CA PRO A 43 -4.44 -1.68 -17.88
C PRO A 43 -5.89 -1.40 -17.44
N HIS A 44 -6.27 -1.84 -16.24
CA HIS A 44 -7.62 -1.72 -15.70
C HIS A 44 -7.80 -0.50 -14.79
N TYR A 45 -6.70 0.10 -14.34
CA TYR A 45 -6.74 1.18 -13.36
C TYR A 45 -7.26 2.48 -13.97
N PRO A 46 -8.14 3.24 -13.27
CA PRO A 46 -8.66 4.50 -13.80
C PRO A 46 -7.53 5.47 -14.12
N LYS A 47 -7.66 6.14 -15.27
CA LYS A 47 -6.77 7.25 -15.66
C LYS A 47 -7.46 8.57 -15.34
N ALA A 48 -6.67 9.62 -15.10
CA ALA A 48 -7.22 10.97 -14.98
C ALA A 48 -8.05 11.30 -16.22
N GLY A 49 -9.33 11.62 -16.00
CA GLY A 49 -10.26 11.88 -17.09
C GLY A 49 -10.00 13.24 -17.75
N PRO A 50 -10.28 13.39 -19.06
CA PRO A 50 -10.06 14.64 -19.79
C PRO A 50 -10.98 15.79 -19.31
N LYS A 51 -12.08 15.47 -18.62
CA LYS A 51 -13.08 16.45 -18.14
C LYS A 51 -12.70 17.15 -16.82
N GLY A 52 -11.54 16.83 -16.25
CA GLY A 52 -11.16 17.34 -14.93
C GLY A 52 -11.95 16.65 -13.82
N GLY A 53 -11.27 16.32 -12.75
CA GLY A 53 -11.82 15.62 -11.59
C GLY A 53 -10.69 15.28 -10.64
N ARG A 54 -11.05 14.84 -9.42
CA ARG A 54 -10.04 14.38 -8.46
C ARG A 54 -9.25 13.23 -9.09
N PRO A 55 -7.91 13.32 -9.18
CA PRO A 55 -7.14 12.22 -9.72
C PRO A 55 -7.36 10.95 -8.86
N PRO A 56 -7.37 9.77 -9.50
CA PRO A 56 -7.35 8.52 -8.75
C PRO A 56 -6.12 8.48 -7.84
N MET A 57 -6.20 7.73 -6.75
CA MET A 57 -5.03 7.47 -5.92
C MET A 57 -3.94 6.80 -6.75
N PRO A 58 -2.65 6.96 -6.41
CA PRO A 58 -1.60 6.20 -7.08
C PRO A 58 -1.87 4.69 -6.96
N LEU A 59 -1.72 3.96 -8.07
CA LEU A 59 -1.97 2.52 -8.12
C LEU A 59 -1.10 1.76 -7.11
N GLU A 60 0.16 2.17 -6.97
CA GLU A 60 1.09 1.55 -6.02
C GLU A 60 0.65 1.68 -4.57
N VAL A 61 0.15 2.87 -4.17
CA VAL A 61 -0.42 3.08 -2.84
C VAL A 61 -1.58 2.12 -2.61
N MET A 62 -2.52 2.05 -3.57
CA MET A 62 -3.70 1.18 -3.42
C MET A 62 -3.33 -0.31 -3.36
N LEU A 63 -2.34 -0.75 -4.15
CA LEU A 63 -1.85 -2.12 -4.12
C LEU A 63 -1.22 -2.45 -2.77
N ARG A 64 -0.35 -1.56 -2.24
CA ARG A 64 0.28 -1.76 -0.92
C ARG A 64 -0.76 -1.79 0.21
N VAL A 65 -1.78 -0.93 0.16
CA VAL A 65 -2.91 -0.96 1.11
C VAL A 65 -3.69 -2.27 1.00
N TYR A 66 -3.91 -2.79 -0.21
CA TYR A 66 -4.56 -4.09 -0.39
C TYR A 66 -3.76 -5.23 0.24
N PHE A 67 -2.43 -5.26 0.11
CA PHE A 67 -1.60 -6.24 0.81
C PHE A 67 -1.66 -6.10 2.34
N LEU A 68 -1.66 -4.86 2.85
CA LEU A 68 -1.87 -4.60 4.28
C LEU A 68 -3.20 -5.15 4.79
N GLN A 69 -4.29 -5.01 4.01
CA GLN A 69 -5.58 -5.61 4.34
C GLN A 69 -5.48 -7.13 4.48
N ASN A 70 -4.77 -7.79 3.56
CA ASN A 70 -4.63 -9.24 3.58
C ASN A 70 -3.75 -9.74 4.73
N TRP A 71 -2.60 -9.10 4.99
CA TRP A 71 -1.69 -9.54 6.04
C TRP A 71 -2.20 -9.31 7.46
N TYR A 72 -3.00 -8.26 7.66
CA TYR A 72 -3.54 -7.90 8.98
C TYR A 72 -5.05 -8.11 9.11
N ALA A 73 -5.68 -8.77 8.13
CA ALA A 73 -7.12 -9.02 8.07
C ALA A 73 -7.96 -7.74 8.28
N LEU A 74 -7.55 -6.63 7.65
CA LEU A 74 -8.22 -5.34 7.82
C LEU A 74 -9.41 -5.21 6.86
N SER A 75 -10.55 -4.78 7.39
CA SER A 75 -11.65 -4.24 6.58
C SER A 75 -11.26 -2.89 5.95
N ASP A 76 -12.06 -2.39 5.00
CA ASP A 76 -11.77 -1.08 4.37
C ASP A 76 -11.74 0.08 5.39
N PRO A 77 -12.70 0.19 6.34
CA PRO A 77 -12.62 1.21 7.39
C PRO A 77 -11.42 1.04 8.31
N MET A 78 -11.08 -0.20 8.68
CA MET A 78 -9.91 -0.46 9.52
C MET A 78 -8.59 -0.13 8.81
N ALA A 79 -8.52 -0.34 7.50
CA ALA A 79 -7.34 0.04 6.71
C ALA A 79 -7.16 1.55 6.67
N GLU A 80 -8.24 2.31 6.45
CA GLU A 80 -8.22 3.78 6.55
C GLU A 80 -7.71 4.23 7.93
N GLU A 81 -8.34 3.77 9.02
CA GLU A 81 -7.97 4.11 10.40
C GLU A 81 -6.50 3.74 10.70
N THR A 82 -6.08 2.53 10.30
CA THR A 82 -4.72 2.05 10.52
C THR A 82 -3.68 2.90 9.80
N LEU A 83 -3.99 3.45 8.62
CA LEU A 83 -3.13 4.39 7.92
C LEU A 83 -3.08 5.76 8.63
N TYR A 84 -4.08 6.15 9.44
CA TYR A 84 -3.97 7.34 10.30
C TYR A 84 -3.13 7.08 11.56
N ASP A 85 -3.13 5.86 12.09
CA ASP A 85 -2.49 5.57 13.37
C ASP A 85 -1.06 5.03 13.24
N SER A 86 -0.77 4.23 12.21
CA SER A 86 0.50 3.50 12.10
C SER A 86 1.44 4.08 11.04
N GLU A 87 2.48 4.76 11.50
CA GLU A 87 3.58 5.25 10.66
C GLU A 87 4.23 4.15 9.82
N ALA A 88 4.48 2.97 10.39
CA ALA A 88 5.10 1.86 9.67
C ALA A 88 4.25 1.38 8.47
N MET A 89 2.93 1.30 8.64
CA MET A 89 2.03 0.89 7.56
C MET A 89 1.86 1.98 6.50
N ARG A 90 1.79 3.26 6.90
CA ARG A 90 1.85 4.38 5.95
C ARG A 90 3.11 4.38 5.12
N ARG A 91 4.26 4.18 5.77
CA ARG A 91 5.55 4.13 5.12
C ARG A 91 5.61 2.99 4.10
N LEU A 92 5.11 1.80 4.47
CA LEU A 92 4.98 0.72 3.49
C LEU A 92 4.08 1.14 2.33
N ALA A 93 2.95 1.82 2.58
CA ALA A 93 2.05 2.28 1.53
C ALA A 93 2.63 3.42 0.66
N GLY A 94 3.79 3.97 1.00
CA GLY A 94 4.40 5.12 0.32
C GLY A 94 3.62 6.42 0.54
N ILE A 95 2.98 6.58 1.70
CA ILE A 95 2.20 7.77 2.07
C ILE A 95 2.97 8.60 3.09
N GLU A 96 3.31 9.84 2.74
CA GLU A 96 3.90 10.81 3.67
C GLU A 96 2.83 11.76 4.25
N LEU A 97 2.74 11.82 5.58
CA LEU A 97 1.79 12.70 6.28
C LEU A 97 2.13 14.17 6.03
N GLY A 98 1.19 14.90 5.41
CA GLY A 98 1.29 16.34 5.15
C GLY A 98 1.30 16.67 3.66
N ASP A 99 1.86 15.77 2.85
CA ASP A 99 1.97 15.93 1.40
C ASP A 99 0.98 15.01 0.66
N ASP A 100 0.74 13.82 1.21
CA ASP A 100 -0.13 12.82 0.61
C ASP A 100 -1.51 12.71 1.28
N ARG A 101 -2.48 12.30 0.45
CA ARG A 101 -3.82 11.93 0.91
C ARG A 101 -3.85 10.47 1.36
N ILE A 102 -4.49 10.20 2.49
CA ILE A 102 -4.84 8.83 2.91
C ILE A 102 -6.10 8.35 2.14
N PRO A 103 -6.10 7.15 1.57
CA PRO A 103 -7.28 6.61 0.90
C PRO A 103 -8.37 6.31 1.93
N ASP A 104 -9.57 6.86 1.71
CA ASP A 104 -10.75 6.53 2.51
C ASP A 104 -11.26 5.11 2.21
N ALA A 105 -12.09 4.56 3.11
CA ALA A 105 -12.66 3.23 2.99
C ALA A 105 -13.39 3.01 1.65
N THR A 106 -14.05 4.06 1.11
CA THR A 106 -14.76 3.96 -0.16
C THR A 106 -13.82 3.85 -1.36
N THR A 107 -12.65 4.48 -1.27
CA THR A 107 -11.58 4.41 -2.29
C THR A 107 -10.94 3.02 -2.28
N ILE A 108 -10.71 2.46 -1.09
CA ILE A 108 -10.21 1.09 -0.90
C ILE A 108 -11.23 0.07 -1.43
N LEU A 109 -12.51 0.20 -1.08
CA LEU A 109 -13.59 -0.65 -1.57
C LEU A 109 -13.66 -0.66 -3.11
N LYS A 110 -13.59 0.51 -3.75
CA LYS A 110 -13.60 0.63 -5.22
C LYS A 110 -12.42 -0.09 -5.86
N PHE A 111 -11.25 -0.07 -5.22
CA PHE A 111 -10.09 -0.80 -5.70
C PHE A 111 -10.29 -2.32 -5.61
N ARG A 112 -10.82 -2.84 -4.50
CA ARG A 112 -11.13 -4.27 -4.38
C ARG A 112 -12.14 -4.73 -5.44
N HIS A 113 -13.22 -3.97 -5.63
CA HIS A 113 -14.20 -4.28 -6.69
C HIS A 113 -13.58 -4.24 -8.09
N LEU A 114 -12.58 -3.38 -8.33
CA LEU A 114 -11.83 -3.37 -9.58
C LEU A 114 -11.05 -4.67 -9.76
N LEU A 115 -10.34 -5.13 -8.72
CA LEU A 115 -9.59 -6.38 -8.78
C LEU A 115 -10.51 -7.57 -9.01
N GLU A 116 -11.62 -7.66 -8.27
CA GLU A 116 -12.61 -8.73 -8.38
C GLU A 116 -13.26 -8.77 -9.77
N ARG A 117 -13.71 -7.61 -10.28
CA ARG A 117 -14.34 -7.50 -11.60
C ARG A 117 -13.47 -8.03 -12.73
N HIS A 118 -12.15 -7.89 -12.60
CA HIS A 118 -11.18 -8.29 -13.61
C HIS A 118 -10.46 -9.61 -13.29
N GLY A 119 -10.87 -10.32 -12.23
CA GLY A 119 -10.22 -11.58 -11.81
C GLY A 119 -8.76 -11.40 -11.36
N LEU A 120 -8.36 -10.19 -10.99
CA LEU A 120 -6.97 -9.85 -10.67
C LEU A 120 -6.55 -10.35 -9.30
N THR A 121 -7.49 -10.53 -8.36
CA THR A 121 -7.19 -11.06 -7.02
C THR A 121 -6.48 -12.41 -7.12
N GLU A 122 -7.05 -13.36 -7.87
CA GLU A 122 -6.48 -14.69 -8.05
C GLU A 122 -5.13 -14.63 -8.77
N ALA A 123 -5.03 -13.81 -9.82
CA ALA A 123 -3.79 -13.65 -10.59
C ALA A 123 -2.65 -13.05 -9.74
N ILE A 124 -2.95 -12.07 -8.88
CA ILE A 124 -1.97 -11.47 -7.96
C ILE A 124 -1.43 -12.52 -6.99
N PHE A 125 -2.30 -13.30 -6.34
CA PHE A 125 -1.86 -14.31 -5.37
C PHE A 125 -1.13 -15.47 -6.04
N ALA A 126 -1.53 -15.87 -7.25
CA ALA A 126 -0.82 -16.88 -8.03
C ALA A 126 0.61 -16.42 -8.35
N ASP A 127 0.79 -15.17 -8.80
CA ASP A 127 2.10 -14.59 -9.11
C ASP A 127 2.99 -14.49 -7.86
N VAL A 128 2.44 -14.07 -6.72
CA VAL A 128 3.19 -14.01 -5.45
C VAL A 128 3.61 -15.41 -5.01
N ASN A 129 2.70 -16.39 -5.03
CA ASN A 129 3.00 -17.76 -4.64
C ASN A 129 4.06 -18.40 -5.54
N ALA A 130 4.00 -18.17 -6.85
CA ALA A 130 5.01 -18.65 -7.79
C ALA A 130 6.40 -18.09 -7.45
N GLN A 131 6.49 -16.79 -7.14
CA GLN A 131 7.76 -16.17 -6.78
C GLN A 131 8.29 -16.67 -5.42
N LEU A 132 7.42 -16.94 -4.46
CA LEU A 132 7.81 -17.52 -3.17
C LEU A 132 8.32 -18.96 -3.34
N ALA A 133 7.67 -19.74 -4.20
CA ALA A 133 8.11 -21.10 -4.56
C ALA A 133 9.48 -21.09 -5.25
N ASP A 134 9.71 -20.18 -6.21
CA ASP A 134 11.01 -20.01 -6.88
C ASP A 134 12.14 -19.64 -5.91
N LYS A 135 11.80 -18.94 -4.82
CA LYS A 135 12.74 -18.60 -3.74
C LYS A 135 12.89 -19.71 -2.67
N GLY A 136 12.16 -20.82 -2.80
CA GLY A 136 12.19 -21.95 -1.87
C GLY A 136 11.54 -21.66 -0.51
N ILE A 137 10.63 -20.69 -0.43
CA ILE A 137 9.98 -20.25 0.82
C ILE A 137 8.67 -21.04 1.09
N THR A 138 8.11 -21.67 0.07
CA THR A 138 6.88 -22.50 0.11
C THR A 138 7.01 -23.64 -0.89
#